data_AF-A0A117EGQ7-F1
#
_entry.id   AF-A0A117EGQ7-F1
#
_cell.length_a   1.000
_cell.length_b   1.000
_cell.length_c   1.000
_cell.angle_alpha   90.00
_cell.angle_beta   90.00
_cell.angle_gamma   90.00
#
_symmetry.space_group_name_H-M   'P 1'
#
loop_
_entity.id
_entity.type
_entity.pdbx_description
1 polymer ?
#
loop_
_entity_poly.entity_id
_entity_poly.type
_entity_poly.pdbx_seq_one_letter_code
_entity_poly.pdbx_strand_id
1 'polypeptide(L)'
;MILEWSIHTVSHMSILQQRTGDHHADPTDSIPKAAPREPNRPPMKVVSYGGGVQSTALLVLAVQREIDFRTFLFANVGDDSEHPATLDYVREIAIPYAARAGLDVHELKRRRRDGATETLMQRLNRPDTRSIPIPVRMANGAPGRRNCTADFKIKVVGRWLRDHGATAEEPAAVGIGISVDEIHRANRRRREAHEVIEYPLLDLGLRRDDCERIITEAGLPVPPKSSCFFCPFRTVGAWRHQRRHEPELFAQSVRLEETINQRRAALGRDAVYLTRYGIPLTQAIPDESPGEGDADEDEGACDSGWCMT
;
A
#
# COMPACT_ATOMS: atom_id res chain seq x y z
N MET A 1 -7.12 -67.31 -9.29
CA MET A 1 -6.34 -68.01 -10.34
C MET A 1 -7.19 -68.01 -11.59
N ILE A 2 -6.67 -67.47 -12.71
CA ILE A 2 -7.21 -67.55 -14.11
C ILE A 2 -8.40 -66.58 -14.37
N LEU A 3 -8.29 -65.47 -15.13
CA LEU A 3 -8.01 -65.18 -16.57
C LEU A 3 -9.22 -65.33 -17.53
N GLU A 4 -9.26 -64.38 -18.49
CA GLU A 4 -10.10 -64.24 -19.71
C GLU A 4 -11.51 -63.67 -19.45
N TRP A 5 -12.10 -62.76 -20.24
CA TRP A 5 -12.39 -62.68 -21.68
C TRP A 5 -12.65 -61.17 -22.02
N SER A 6 -12.70 -60.60 -23.21
CA SER A 6 -12.48 -61.01 -24.60
C SER A 6 -12.26 -59.74 -25.44
N ILE A 7 -11.53 -59.95 -26.52
CA ILE A 7 -11.22 -59.10 -27.67
C ILE A 7 -12.48 -58.88 -28.52
N HIS A 8 -12.70 -57.68 -29.07
CA HIS A 8 -13.48 -57.48 -30.31
C HIS A 8 -12.79 -56.44 -31.19
N THR A 9 -12.53 -56.85 -32.43
CA THR A 9 -11.90 -56.06 -33.50
C THR A 9 -12.86 -56.00 -34.68
N VAL A 10 -13.14 -54.80 -35.20
CA VAL A 10 -13.60 -54.54 -36.59
C VAL A 10 -13.12 -53.11 -36.90
N SER A 11 -12.06 -52.85 -37.68
CA SER A 11 -11.79 -53.05 -39.12
C SER A 11 -12.43 -52.02 -40.05
N HIS A 12 -11.56 -51.43 -40.89
CA HIS A 12 -11.77 -50.60 -42.10
C HIS A 12 -12.16 -49.13 -41.95
N MET A 13 -11.22 -48.23 -42.30
CA MET A 13 -11.51 -47.15 -43.24
C MET A 13 -10.28 -46.77 -44.07
N SER A 14 -10.56 -46.53 -45.35
CA SER A 14 -9.65 -46.41 -46.48
C SER A 14 -9.06 -45.00 -46.63
N ILE A 15 -7.78 -44.99 -47.01
CA ILE A 15 -7.02 -44.09 -47.89
C ILE A 15 -7.85 -43.01 -48.63
N LEU A 16 -7.48 -41.73 -48.55
CA LEU A 16 -6.90 -40.93 -49.66
C LEU A 16 -6.68 -39.44 -49.30
N GLN A 17 -5.54 -38.94 -49.80
CA GLN A 17 -5.25 -37.59 -50.31
C GLN A 17 -4.84 -36.44 -49.39
N GLN A 18 -3.54 -36.18 -49.49
CA GLN A 18 -2.83 -34.92 -49.27
C GLN A 18 -3.51 -33.74 -49.99
N ARG A 19 -3.66 -32.61 -49.28
CA ARG A 19 -3.58 -31.26 -49.85
C ARG A 19 -2.71 -30.42 -48.94
N THR A 20 -1.54 -30.06 -49.44
CA THR A 20 -0.67 -29.00 -48.94
C THR A 20 -1.36 -27.66 -49.16
N GLY A 21 -1.65 -26.95 -48.07
CA GLY A 21 -2.12 -25.57 -48.08
C GLY A 21 -1.23 -24.75 -47.17
N ASP A 22 -0.33 -23.98 -47.78
CA ASP A 22 0.44 -22.95 -47.10
C ASP A 22 -0.51 -21.85 -46.62
N HIS A 23 -0.75 -21.79 -45.31
CA HIS A 23 -1.37 -20.63 -44.67
C HIS A 23 -0.27 -19.77 -44.03
N HIS A 24 0.12 -18.72 -44.75
CA HIS A 24 0.76 -17.55 -44.15
C HIS A 24 -0.18 -16.96 -43.09
N ALA A 25 0.20 -17.11 -41.82
CA ALA A 25 -0.42 -16.40 -40.71
C ALA A 25 0.06 -14.93 -40.72
N ASP A 26 -0.83 -14.00 -41.04
CA ASP A 26 -0.64 -12.57 -40.89
C ASP A 26 -0.73 -12.21 -39.38
N PRO A 27 0.35 -11.71 -38.75
CA PRO A 27 0.35 -11.34 -37.35
C PRO A 27 -0.14 -9.90 -37.20
N THR A 28 -1.42 -9.66 -37.44
CA THR A 28 -2.12 -8.45 -37.02
C THR A 28 -3.39 -8.81 -36.29
N ASP A 29 -3.23 -9.57 -35.19
CA ASP A 29 -4.27 -9.78 -34.19
C ASP A 29 -4.55 -8.44 -33.50
N SER A 30 -5.49 -7.70 -34.08
CA SER A 30 -5.96 -6.43 -33.57
C SER A 30 -6.58 -6.66 -32.19
N ILE A 31 -5.93 -6.12 -31.16
CA ILE A 31 -6.47 -6.01 -29.80
C ILE A 31 -7.95 -5.56 -29.91
N PRO A 32 -8.92 -6.30 -29.35
CA PRO A 32 -10.32 -5.91 -29.45
C PRO A 32 -10.50 -4.51 -28.87
N LYS A 33 -10.93 -3.59 -29.73
CA LYS A 33 -11.29 -2.21 -29.37
C LYS A 33 -12.35 -2.28 -28.27
N ALA A 34 -12.05 -1.68 -27.12
CA ALA A 34 -12.98 -1.64 -25.98
C ALA A 34 -14.38 -1.21 -26.44
N ALA A 35 -15.40 -1.94 -26.01
CA ALA A 35 -16.78 -1.66 -26.36
C ALA A 35 -17.16 -0.20 -26.02
N PRO A 36 -17.99 0.47 -26.84
CA PRO A 36 -18.49 1.81 -26.53
C PRO A 36 -19.24 1.78 -25.18
N ARG A 37 -18.89 2.70 -24.28
CA ARG A 37 -19.50 2.77 -22.93
C ARG A 37 -20.74 3.66 -22.91
N GLU A 38 -21.66 3.33 -22.00
CA GLU A 38 -22.92 4.04 -21.81
C GLU A 38 -22.71 5.47 -21.27
N PRO A 39 -23.34 6.49 -21.87
CA PRO A 39 -23.06 7.91 -21.65
C PRO A 39 -23.58 8.49 -20.31
N ASN A 40 -23.81 7.66 -19.28
CA ASN A 40 -24.36 8.13 -18.01
C ASN A 40 -23.88 7.36 -16.77
N ARG A 41 -22.71 6.71 -16.84
CA ARG A 41 -22.13 6.07 -15.65
C ARG A 41 -21.66 7.16 -14.68
N PRO A 42 -22.08 7.15 -13.41
CA PRO A 42 -21.59 8.12 -12.43
C PRO A 42 -20.06 8.03 -12.33
N PRO A 43 -19.37 9.18 -12.13
CA PRO A 43 -17.92 9.20 -12.08
C PRO A 43 -17.41 8.27 -10.98
N MET A 44 -16.33 7.54 -11.28
CA MET A 44 -15.74 6.59 -10.33
C MET A 44 -15.29 7.34 -9.07
N LYS A 45 -15.78 6.94 -7.89
CA LYS A 45 -15.37 7.49 -6.60
C LYS A 45 -14.71 6.42 -5.75
N VAL A 46 -13.46 6.65 -5.36
CA VAL A 46 -12.69 5.77 -4.48
C VAL A 46 -12.07 6.52 -3.31
N VAL A 47 -11.71 5.82 -2.25
CA VAL A 47 -10.86 6.34 -1.17
C VAL A 47 -9.48 5.71 -1.27
N SER A 48 -8.42 6.52 -1.20
CA SER A 48 -7.07 6.02 -0.89
C SER A 48 -7.07 5.59 0.58
N TYR A 49 -7.23 4.30 0.81
CA TYR A 49 -7.44 3.77 2.15
C TYR A 49 -6.09 3.35 2.74
N GLY A 50 -5.68 4.02 3.82
CA GLY A 50 -4.39 3.78 4.45
C GLY A 50 -4.40 2.78 5.60
N GLY A 51 -5.57 2.36 6.08
CA GLY A 51 -5.70 1.49 7.27
C GLY A 51 -5.42 2.19 8.60
N GLY A 52 -5.34 3.52 8.61
CA GLY A 52 -5.20 4.33 9.82
C GLY A 52 -6.46 5.17 10.08
N VAL A 53 -6.50 5.82 11.24
CA VAL A 53 -7.67 6.52 11.80
C VAL A 53 -8.43 7.37 10.79
N GLN A 54 -7.82 8.38 10.14
CA GLN A 54 -8.57 9.26 9.23
C GLN A 54 -9.22 8.49 8.07
N SER A 55 -8.48 7.54 7.48
CA SER A 55 -9.01 6.73 6.38
C SER A 55 -10.07 5.73 6.82
N THR A 56 -10.02 5.26 8.07
CA THR A 56 -11.04 4.39 8.66
C THR A 56 -12.28 5.18 9.06
N ALA A 57 -12.14 6.43 9.51
CA ALA A 57 -13.28 7.32 9.72
C ALA A 57 -14.01 7.61 8.40
N LEU A 58 -13.31 7.79 7.28
CA LEU A 58 -13.95 7.85 5.95
C LEU A 58 -14.75 6.57 5.65
N LEU A 59 -14.24 5.39 5.99
CA LEU A 59 -14.98 4.14 5.82
C LEU A 59 -16.26 4.12 6.66
N VAL A 60 -16.19 4.55 7.93
CA VAL A 60 -17.36 4.66 8.81
C VAL A 60 -18.38 5.66 8.27
N LEU A 61 -17.95 6.85 7.86
CA LEU A 61 -18.81 7.87 7.27
C LEU A 61 -19.51 7.37 5.98
N ALA A 62 -18.79 6.60 5.15
CA ALA A 62 -19.38 5.99 3.97
C ALA A 62 -20.43 4.93 4.31
N VAL A 63 -20.20 4.11 5.35
CA VAL A 63 -21.20 3.15 5.85
C VAL A 63 -22.44 3.87 6.37
N GLN A 64 -22.25 5.00 7.06
CA GLN A 64 -23.33 5.87 7.54
C GLN A 64 -24.01 6.68 6.43
N ARG A 65 -23.47 6.64 5.20
CA ARG A 65 -23.94 7.38 4.02
C ARG A 65 -23.80 8.91 4.14
N GLU A 66 -22.89 9.37 5.00
CA GLU A 66 -22.53 10.79 5.14
C GLU A 66 -21.60 11.26 4.00
N ILE A 67 -20.89 10.32 3.37
CA ILE A 67 -20.08 10.58 2.17
C ILE A 67 -20.39 9.55 1.09
N ASP A 68 -20.35 9.97 -0.18
CA ASP A 68 -20.60 9.09 -1.32
C ASP A 68 -19.30 8.49 -1.86
N PHE A 69 -18.81 7.45 -1.16
CA PHE A 69 -17.71 6.59 -1.60
C PHE A 69 -18.04 5.14 -1.31
N ARG A 70 -17.91 4.26 -2.32
CA ARG A 70 -18.22 2.84 -2.16
C ARG A 70 -17.01 1.90 -2.24
N THR A 71 -15.87 2.42 -2.70
CA THR A 71 -14.67 1.63 -2.97
C THR A 71 -13.48 2.22 -2.25
N PHE A 72 -12.75 1.40 -1.49
CA PHE A 72 -11.62 1.75 -0.66
C PHE A 72 -10.41 0.94 -1.14
N LEU A 73 -9.30 1.61 -1.44
CA LEU A 73 -8.13 0.98 -2.05
C LEU A 73 -6.96 0.99 -1.07
N PHE A 74 -6.69 -0.16 -0.44
CA PHE A 74 -5.52 -0.37 0.41
C PHE A 74 -4.32 -0.80 -0.42
N ALA A 75 -3.41 0.14 -0.71
CA ALA A 75 -2.17 -0.17 -1.41
C ALA A 75 -1.14 -0.80 -0.44
N ASN A 76 -1.27 -2.11 -0.22
CA ASN A 76 -0.37 -2.89 0.62
C ASN A 76 1.04 -2.93 0.00
N VAL A 77 2.01 -2.35 0.72
CA VAL A 77 3.41 -2.32 0.26
C VAL A 77 4.18 -3.62 0.54
N GLY A 78 3.55 -4.58 1.22
CA GLY A 78 4.04 -5.93 1.49
C GLY A 78 3.71 -6.37 2.93
N ASP A 79 3.35 -7.65 3.10
CA ASP A 79 3.14 -8.25 4.43
C ASP A 79 4.44 -8.31 5.25
N ASP A 80 5.58 -8.27 4.57
CA ASP A 80 6.93 -8.14 5.12
C ASP A 80 7.34 -6.67 5.34
N SER A 81 6.42 -5.73 5.16
CA SER A 81 6.71 -4.30 5.12
C SER A 81 5.76 -3.47 5.96
N GLU A 82 4.45 -3.53 5.72
CA GLU A 82 3.45 -2.88 6.56
C GLU A 82 3.53 -3.41 8.00
N HIS A 83 3.11 -2.58 8.95
CA HIS A 83 3.01 -3.03 10.33
C HIS A 83 1.97 -4.16 10.44
N PRO A 84 2.26 -5.30 11.10
CA PRO A 84 1.32 -6.41 11.24
C PRO A 84 -0.05 -5.96 11.78
N ALA A 85 -0.06 -5.19 12.88
CA ALA A 85 -1.29 -4.65 13.45
C ALA A 85 -2.15 -3.81 12.46
N THR A 86 -1.55 -3.16 11.46
CA THR A 86 -2.32 -2.48 10.40
C THR A 86 -2.97 -3.50 9.46
N LEU A 87 -2.24 -4.55 9.07
CA LEU A 87 -2.77 -5.61 8.20
C LEU A 87 -3.90 -6.36 8.90
N ASP A 88 -3.73 -6.69 10.17
CA ASP A 88 -4.74 -7.36 10.99
C ASP A 88 -6.00 -6.49 11.08
N TYR A 89 -5.85 -5.19 11.39
CA TYR A 89 -6.98 -4.26 11.40
C TYR A 89 -7.70 -4.21 10.05
N VAL A 90 -6.96 -4.09 8.94
CA VAL A 90 -7.57 -4.02 7.61
C VAL A 90 -8.32 -5.31 7.27
N ARG A 91 -7.70 -6.46 7.51
CA ARG A 91 -8.22 -7.78 7.08
C ARG A 91 -9.33 -8.29 7.98
N GLU A 92 -9.21 -8.10 9.28
CA GLU A 92 -10.10 -8.70 10.27
C GLU A 92 -11.23 -7.75 10.70
N ILE A 93 -11.04 -6.43 10.55
CA ILE A 93 -12.00 -5.43 11.01
C ILE A 93 -12.56 -4.63 9.84
N ALA A 94 -11.70 -3.92 9.08
CA ALA A 94 -12.17 -2.97 8.08
C ALA A 94 -12.87 -3.64 6.89
N ILE A 95 -12.29 -4.72 6.33
CA ILE A 95 -12.88 -5.47 5.22
C ILE A 95 -14.26 -6.05 5.64
N PRO A 96 -14.38 -6.80 6.76
CA PRO A 96 -15.69 -7.30 7.19
C PRO A 96 -16.71 -6.20 7.52
N TYR A 97 -16.26 -5.08 8.11
CA TYR A 97 -17.13 -3.94 8.41
C TYR A 97 -17.70 -3.31 7.12
N ALA A 98 -16.85 -3.07 6.12
CA ALA A 98 -17.25 -2.55 4.82
C ALA A 98 -18.24 -3.47 4.09
N ALA A 99 -17.94 -4.78 4.07
CA ALA A 99 -18.73 -5.77 3.36
C ALA A 99 -20.18 -5.85 3.86
N ARG A 100 -20.42 -5.71 5.18
CA ARG A 100 -21.78 -5.71 5.76
C ARG A 100 -22.66 -4.55 5.25
N ALA A 101 -22.05 -3.47 4.80
CA ALA A 101 -22.73 -2.29 4.24
C ALA A 101 -22.74 -2.27 2.70
N GLY A 102 -22.22 -3.32 2.05
CA GLY A 102 -22.07 -3.37 0.60
C GLY A 102 -21.06 -2.35 0.06
N LEU A 103 -19.98 -2.11 0.82
CA LEU A 103 -18.82 -1.34 0.38
C LEU A 103 -17.62 -2.28 0.18
N ASP A 104 -16.72 -1.92 -0.74
CA ASP A 104 -15.57 -2.75 -1.09
C ASP A 104 -14.27 -2.14 -0.55
N VAL A 105 -13.49 -2.95 0.18
CA VAL A 105 -12.10 -2.61 0.54
C VAL A 105 -11.18 -3.57 -0.21
N HIS A 106 -10.50 -3.06 -1.24
CA HIS A 106 -9.56 -3.83 -2.05
C HIS A 106 -8.14 -3.71 -1.53
N GLU A 107 -7.53 -4.85 -1.22
CA GLU A 107 -6.08 -4.93 -0.99
C GLU A 107 -5.34 -5.02 -2.33
N LEU A 108 -4.60 -3.95 -2.66
CA LEU A 108 -3.83 -3.84 -3.89
C LEU A 108 -2.35 -4.12 -3.60
N LYS A 109 -1.70 -4.83 -4.52
CA LYS A 109 -0.26 -5.11 -4.44
C LYS A 109 0.47 -4.53 -5.64
N ARG A 110 1.70 -4.08 -5.42
CA ARG A 110 2.54 -3.62 -6.51
C ARG A 110 2.94 -4.79 -7.40
N ARG A 111 2.71 -4.64 -8.71
CA ARG A 111 3.17 -5.57 -9.74
C ARG A 111 4.28 -4.96 -10.61
N ARG A 112 5.30 -5.77 -10.90
CA ARG A 112 6.35 -5.49 -11.87
C ARG A 112 5.83 -5.72 -13.30
N ARG A 113 6.65 -5.35 -14.31
CA ARG A 113 6.31 -5.53 -15.73
C ARG A 113 6.16 -7.00 -16.12
N ASP A 114 6.88 -7.88 -15.45
CA ASP A 114 6.82 -9.34 -15.59
C ASP A 114 5.61 -9.97 -14.85
N GLY A 115 4.73 -9.15 -14.27
CA GLY A 115 3.53 -9.61 -13.54
C GLY A 115 3.78 -10.05 -12.11
N ALA A 116 5.05 -10.20 -11.69
CA ALA A 116 5.41 -10.59 -10.33
C ALA A 116 5.03 -9.50 -9.32
N THR A 117 4.59 -9.93 -8.14
CA THR A 117 4.39 -9.01 -7.01
C THR A 117 5.73 -8.60 -6.43
N GLU A 118 5.87 -7.34 -6.06
CA GLU A 118 7.08 -6.79 -5.44
C GLU A 118 6.70 -6.07 -4.15
N THR A 119 7.31 -6.44 -3.03
CA THR A 119 7.18 -5.71 -1.76
C THR A 119 8.26 -4.63 -1.62
N LEU A 120 8.03 -3.69 -0.71
CA LEU A 120 9.00 -2.65 -0.42
C LEU A 120 10.27 -3.24 0.22
N MET A 121 10.12 -4.19 1.13
CA MET A 121 11.23 -4.92 1.75
C MET A 121 12.05 -5.71 0.72
N GLN A 122 11.40 -6.43 -0.20
CA GLN A 122 12.10 -7.12 -1.30
C GLN A 122 12.93 -6.17 -2.15
N ARG A 123 12.35 -5.01 -2.52
CA ARG A 123 13.08 -4.00 -3.30
C ARG A 123 14.28 -3.44 -2.54
N LEU A 124 14.12 -3.15 -1.25
CA LEU A 124 15.16 -2.58 -0.42
C LEU A 124 16.34 -3.55 -0.21
N ASN A 125 16.06 -4.85 -0.12
CA ASN A 125 17.07 -5.91 0.05
C ASN A 125 17.71 -6.40 -1.26
N ARG A 126 17.20 -5.96 -2.43
CA ARG A 126 17.73 -6.41 -3.72
C ARG A 126 19.19 -5.92 -3.94
N PRO A 127 20.18 -6.78 -4.22
CA PRO A 127 21.59 -6.39 -4.29
C PRO A 127 21.90 -5.34 -5.38
N ASP A 128 21.24 -5.42 -6.53
CA ASP A 128 21.42 -4.54 -7.70
C ASP A 128 20.70 -3.18 -7.56
N THR A 129 19.82 -3.03 -6.57
CA THR A 129 19.05 -1.79 -6.38
C THR A 129 19.96 -0.67 -5.87
N ARG A 130 20.15 0.36 -6.70
CA ARG A 130 20.93 1.56 -6.34
C ARG A 130 20.12 2.65 -5.64
N SER A 131 18.80 2.60 -5.73
CA SER A 131 17.89 3.60 -5.15
C SER A 131 17.38 3.16 -3.79
N ILE A 132 17.29 4.09 -2.85
CA ILE A 132 16.68 3.84 -1.54
C ILE A 132 15.34 4.59 -1.56
N PRO A 133 14.22 3.89 -1.82
CA PRO A 133 12.93 4.56 -2.03
C PRO A 133 12.31 5.10 -0.73
N ILE A 134 12.83 4.73 0.44
CA ILE A 134 12.39 5.26 1.73
C ILE A 134 13.23 6.50 2.10
N PRO A 135 12.66 7.46 2.86
CA PRO A 135 13.34 8.70 3.21
C PRO A 135 14.34 8.49 4.36
N VAL A 136 15.33 7.62 4.16
CA VAL A 136 16.45 7.44 5.10
C VAL A 136 17.15 8.76 5.37
N ARG A 137 17.70 8.91 6.56
CA ARG A 137 18.39 10.09 7.04
C ARG A 137 19.86 10.00 6.67
N MET A 138 20.36 11.04 6.01
CA MET A 138 21.80 11.19 5.74
C MET A 138 22.53 11.50 7.06
N ALA A 139 23.87 11.49 7.06
CA ALA A 139 24.67 11.81 8.25
C ALA A 139 24.35 13.20 8.84
N ASN A 140 23.93 14.17 8.03
CA ASN A 140 23.48 15.49 8.49
C ASN A 140 22.01 15.53 8.97
N GLY A 141 21.34 14.38 9.12
CA GLY A 141 19.93 14.27 9.52
C GLY A 141 18.92 14.63 8.43
N ALA A 142 19.36 15.09 7.25
CA ALA A 142 18.46 15.43 6.16
C ALA A 142 17.76 14.17 5.61
N PRO A 143 16.44 14.21 5.37
CA PRO A 143 15.72 13.07 4.82
C PRO A 143 16.00 12.88 3.34
N GLY A 144 16.17 11.62 2.94
CA GLY A 144 16.19 11.19 1.55
C GLY A 144 14.83 11.35 0.87
N ARG A 145 14.79 11.10 -0.44
CA ARG A 145 13.55 11.19 -1.22
C ARG A 145 12.59 10.06 -0.87
N ARG A 146 11.32 10.40 -0.63
CA ARG A 146 10.23 9.45 -0.37
C ARG A 146 9.59 8.94 -1.65
N ASN A 147 10.31 8.07 -2.37
CA ASN A 147 9.77 7.44 -3.59
C ASN A 147 8.85 6.24 -3.30
N CYS A 148 8.87 5.70 -2.08
CA CYS A 148 8.04 4.56 -1.69
C CYS A 148 6.55 4.86 -1.86
N THR A 149 6.07 6.05 -1.44
CA THR A 149 4.68 6.47 -1.65
C THR A 149 4.32 6.56 -3.13
N ALA A 150 5.21 7.13 -3.96
CA ALA A 150 4.96 7.24 -5.40
C ALA A 150 4.84 5.84 -6.05
N ASP A 151 5.77 4.94 -5.74
CA ASP A 151 5.86 3.66 -6.43
C ASP A 151 4.91 2.58 -5.91
N PHE A 152 4.68 2.54 -4.60
CA PHE A 152 3.90 1.49 -3.95
C PHE A 152 2.48 1.91 -3.58
N LYS A 153 2.17 3.21 -3.57
CA LYS A 153 0.80 3.71 -3.30
C LYS A 153 0.19 4.39 -4.52
N ILE A 154 0.73 5.55 -4.92
CA ILE A 154 0.16 6.39 -5.98
C ILE A 154 0.05 5.62 -7.30
N LYS A 155 1.15 5.03 -7.79
CA LYS A 155 1.12 4.27 -9.05
C LYS A 155 0.29 2.99 -8.99
N VAL A 156 0.13 2.39 -7.81
CA VAL A 156 -0.66 1.17 -7.61
C VAL A 156 -2.15 1.50 -7.67
N VAL A 157 -2.58 2.52 -6.92
CA VAL A 157 -3.94 3.07 -6.99
C VAL A 157 -4.24 3.55 -8.41
N GLY A 158 -3.39 4.39 -9.02
CA GLY A 158 -3.61 4.89 -10.38
C GLY A 158 -3.68 3.77 -11.42
N ARG A 159 -2.94 2.67 -11.27
CA ARG A 159 -3.12 1.49 -12.13
C ARG A 159 -4.51 0.90 -11.98
N TRP A 160 -4.95 0.65 -10.75
CA TRP A 160 -6.29 0.13 -10.49
C TRP A 160 -7.36 1.04 -11.10
N LEU A 161 -7.25 2.36 -10.95
CA LEU A 161 -8.20 3.31 -11.53
C LEU A 161 -8.29 3.19 -13.05
N ARG A 162 -7.15 3.14 -13.75
CA ARG A 162 -7.13 2.96 -15.21
C ARG A 162 -7.70 1.62 -15.65
N ASP A 163 -7.33 0.54 -14.96
CA ASP A 163 -7.84 -0.80 -15.25
C ASP A 163 -9.38 -0.87 -15.07
N HIS A 164 -9.96 0.02 -14.25
CA HIS A 164 -11.40 0.14 -14.02
C HIS A 164 -12.07 1.25 -14.85
N GLY A 165 -11.30 1.96 -15.69
CA GLY A 165 -11.84 2.87 -16.69
C GLY A 165 -11.57 4.36 -16.51
N ALA A 166 -10.80 4.78 -15.51
CA ALA A 166 -10.47 6.19 -15.34
C ALA A 166 -9.53 6.69 -16.45
N THR A 167 -9.86 7.81 -17.07
CA THR A 167 -9.04 8.49 -18.09
C THR A 167 -8.83 9.96 -17.71
N ALA A 168 -8.11 10.73 -18.53
CA ALA A 168 -7.96 12.16 -18.29
C ALA A 168 -9.27 12.93 -18.54
N GLU A 169 -10.09 12.44 -19.47
CA GLU A 169 -11.39 12.99 -19.83
C GLU A 169 -12.49 12.57 -18.85
N GLU A 170 -12.38 11.36 -18.29
CA GLU A 170 -13.27 10.80 -17.27
C GLU A 170 -12.45 10.40 -16.04
N PRO A 171 -11.94 11.38 -15.26
CA PRO A 171 -11.10 11.10 -14.11
C PRO A 171 -11.91 10.50 -12.96
N ALA A 172 -11.26 9.68 -12.14
CA ALA A 172 -11.83 9.19 -10.90
C ALA A 172 -11.67 10.22 -9.78
N ALA A 173 -12.70 10.40 -8.96
CA ALA A 173 -12.61 11.10 -7.69
C ALA A 173 -11.92 10.21 -6.65
N VAL A 174 -10.83 10.70 -6.07
CA VAL A 174 -10.01 9.99 -5.08
C VAL A 174 -10.07 10.76 -3.76
N GLY A 175 -10.87 10.25 -2.82
CA GLY A 175 -10.96 10.76 -1.45
C GLY A 175 -9.71 10.43 -0.64
N ILE A 176 -9.17 11.43 0.07
CA ILE A 176 -7.98 11.30 0.92
C ILE A 176 -8.34 11.71 2.36
N GLY A 177 -7.97 10.89 3.33
CA GLY A 177 -8.18 11.16 4.76
C GLY A 177 -7.19 12.18 5.34
N ILE A 178 -7.39 13.47 5.07
CA ILE A 178 -6.67 14.58 5.71
C ILE A 178 -7.65 15.37 6.56
N SER A 179 -7.40 15.44 7.86
CA SER A 179 -8.19 16.23 8.83
C SER A 179 -7.70 17.69 8.91
N VAL A 180 -8.48 18.56 9.54
CA VAL A 180 -8.21 20.01 9.62
C VAL A 180 -6.87 20.32 10.31
N ASP A 181 -6.52 19.60 11.35
CA ASP A 181 -5.23 19.69 12.06
C ASP A 181 -4.03 19.31 11.16
N GLU A 182 -4.30 18.62 10.06
CA GLU A 182 -3.32 18.18 9.06
C GLU A 182 -3.46 18.92 7.71
N ILE A 183 -4.22 20.02 7.65
CA ILE A 183 -4.55 20.73 6.39
C ILE A 183 -3.32 21.15 5.58
N HIS A 184 -2.19 21.41 6.25
CA HIS A 184 -0.92 21.73 5.61
C HIS A 184 -0.43 20.63 4.65
N ARG A 185 -0.93 19.39 4.79
CA ARG A 185 -0.64 18.24 3.92
C ARG A 185 -1.44 18.22 2.63
N ALA A 186 -2.56 18.94 2.57
CA ALA A 186 -3.43 18.96 1.40
C ALA A 186 -2.66 19.47 0.17
N ASN A 187 -2.99 18.91 -1.00
CA ASN A 187 -2.46 19.28 -2.32
C ASN A 187 -0.93 19.14 -2.50
N ARG A 188 -0.21 18.54 -1.55
CA ARG A 188 1.24 18.28 -1.69
C ARG A 188 1.57 17.01 -2.48
N ARG A 189 0.58 16.17 -2.76
CA ARG A 189 0.73 14.94 -3.55
C ARG A 189 0.75 15.27 -5.04
N ARG A 190 1.60 14.59 -5.81
CA ARG A 190 1.43 14.50 -7.27
C ARG A 190 0.22 13.61 -7.57
N ARG A 191 -0.78 14.17 -8.23
CA ARG A 191 -1.91 13.41 -8.78
C ARG A 191 -1.60 12.97 -10.21
N GLU A 192 -2.12 11.83 -10.60
CA GLU A 192 -2.11 11.39 -11.98
C GLU A 192 -3.18 12.15 -12.79
N ALA A 193 -3.07 12.21 -14.12
CA ALA A 193 -4.01 12.96 -14.95
C ALA A 193 -5.46 12.44 -14.88
N HIS A 194 -5.65 11.17 -14.50
CA HIS A 194 -6.95 10.51 -14.35
C HIS A 194 -7.50 10.54 -12.91
N GLU A 195 -6.99 11.46 -12.09
CA GLU A 195 -7.39 11.62 -10.69
C GLU A 195 -7.85 13.05 -10.41
N VAL A 196 -9.02 13.18 -9.78
CA VAL A 196 -9.47 14.39 -9.08
C VAL A 196 -9.42 14.09 -7.59
N ILE A 197 -8.72 14.92 -6.81
CA ILE A 197 -8.56 14.68 -5.37
C ILE A 197 -9.68 15.36 -4.59
N GLU A 198 -10.32 14.61 -3.69
CA GLU A 198 -11.33 15.11 -2.74
C GLU A 198 -10.81 14.95 -1.29
N TYR A 199 -11.21 15.83 -0.39
CA TYR A 199 -10.81 15.79 1.03
C TYR A 199 -12.04 15.81 1.95
N PRO A 200 -12.80 14.71 2.04
CA PRO A 200 -14.12 14.74 2.69
C PRO A 200 -14.06 15.15 4.18
N LEU A 201 -12.98 14.81 4.89
CA LEU A 201 -12.79 15.22 6.28
C LEU A 201 -12.58 16.74 6.43
N LEU A 202 -11.93 17.39 5.45
CA LEU A 202 -11.80 18.85 5.43
C LEU A 202 -13.14 19.51 5.12
N ASP A 203 -13.90 18.94 4.18
CA ASP A 203 -15.23 19.42 3.79
C ASP A 203 -16.21 19.35 4.97
N LEU A 204 -16.08 18.32 5.82
CA LEU A 204 -16.84 18.14 7.06
C LEU A 204 -16.24 18.88 8.28
N GLY A 205 -15.09 19.54 8.14
CA GLY A 205 -14.42 20.26 9.23
C GLY A 205 -13.90 19.37 10.36
N LEU A 206 -13.65 18.09 10.09
CA LEU A 206 -13.28 17.09 11.10
C LEU A 206 -11.79 17.16 11.44
N ARG A 207 -11.49 17.05 12.73
CA ARG A 207 -10.14 16.89 13.27
C ARG A 207 -9.81 15.41 13.44
N ARG A 208 -8.55 15.11 13.73
CA ARG A 208 -8.10 13.74 14.02
C ARG A 208 -8.87 13.10 15.17
N ASP A 209 -9.11 13.81 16.27
CA ASP A 209 -9.82 13.27 17.44
C ASP A 209 -11.31 12.99 17.13
N ASP A 210 -11.93 13.79 16.24
CA ASP A 210 -13.27 13.49 15.74
C ASP A 210 -13.30 12.17 14.96
N CYS A 211 -12.24 11.87 14.20
CA CYS A 211 -12.14 10.61 13.48
C CYS A 211 -12.07 9.42 14.43
N GLU A 212 -11.35 9.53 15.56
CA GLU A 212 -11.27 8.48 16.59
C GLU A 212 -12.63 8.26 17.25
N ARG A 213 -13.33 9.35 17.56
CA ARG A 213 -14.69 9.32 18.10
C ARG A 213 -15.67 8.67 17.14
N ILE A 214 -15.67 9.05 15.86
CA ILE A 214 -16.51 8.44 14.81
C ILE A 214 -16.31 6.91 14.74
N ILE A 215 -15.06 6.45 14.81
CA ILE A 215 -14.73 5.01 14.78
C ILE A 215 -15.26 4.31 16.05
N THR A 216 -15.04 4.91 17.20
CA THR A 216 -15.46 4.35 18.50
C THR A 216 -16.98 4.29 18.62
N GLU A 217 -17.69 5.35 18.20
CA GLU A 217 -19.16 5.43 18.18
C GLU A 217 -19.78 4.41 17.21
N ALA A 218 -19.06 4.02 16.15
CA ALA A 218 -19.45 2.92 15.26
C ALA A 218 -19.18 1.51 15.85
N GLY A 219 -18.67 1.42 17.08
CA GLY A 219 -18.37 0.17 17.77
C GLY A 219 -17.09 -0.52 17.27
N LEU A 220 -16.19 0.21 16.62
CA LEU A 220 -14.91 -0.31 16.15
C LEU A 220 -13.77 0.13 17.09
N PRO A 221 -12.74 -0.69 17.29
CA PRO A 221 -11.53 -0.22 17.95
C PRO A 221 -10.84 0.85 17.09
N VAL A 222 -10.16 1.81 17.71
CA VAL A 222 -9.36 2.80 16.97
C VAL A 222 -8.17 2.08 16.33
N PRO A 223 -7.94 2.20 15.01
CA PRO A 223 -6.83 1.54 14.34
C PRO A 223 -5.49 2.10 14.80
N PRO A 224 -4.43 1.27 14.83
CA PRO A 224 -3.08 1.75 15.06
C PRO A 224 -2.63 2.68 13.92
N LYS A 225 -1.54 3.42 14.16
CA LYS A 225 -0.92 4.25 13.12
C LYS A 225 -0.41 3.39 11.97
N SER A 226 -0.95 3.61 10.77
CA SER A 226 -0.56 2.84 9.59
C SER A 226 0.75 3.34 8.97
N SER A 227 1.76 2.47 8.97
CA SER A 227 3.04 2.69 8.27
C SER A 227 3.87 1.41 8.28
N CYS A 228 4.86 1.31 7.38
CA CYS A 228 5.84 0.21 7.45
C CYS A 228 6.56 0.18 8.80
N PHE A 229 6.79 -1.01 9.37
CA PHE A 229 7.44 -1.16 10.69
C PHE A 229 8.86 -0.57 10.75
N PHE A 230 9.51 -0.39 9.59
CA PHE A 230 10.83 0.20 9.43
C PHE A 230 10.83 1.67 8.93
N CYS A 231 9.69 2.35 8.89
CA CYS A 231 9.57 3.69 8.31
C CYS A 231 10.48 4.74 8.99
N PRO A 232 11.35 5.49 8.27
CA PRO A 232 12.22 6.52 8.86
C PRO A 232 11.50 7.75 9.46
N PHE A 233 10.18 7.84 9.31
CA PHE A 233 9.35 8.90 9.89
C PHE A 233 8.65 8.49 11.20
N ARG A 234 9.00 7.33 11.76
CA ARG A 234 8.62 6.97 13.13
C ARG A 234 9.26 7.93 14.12
N THR A 235 8.51 8.28 15.16
CA THR A 235 9.05 9.05 16.29
C THR A 235 10.00 8.19 17.10
N VAL A 236 10.80 8.83 17.93
CA VAL A 236 11.74 8.13 18.82
C VAL A 236 10.98 7.29 19.84
N GLY A 237 9.88 7.82 20.39
CA GLY A 237 8.97 7.07 21.26
C GLY A 237 8.42 5.81 20.58
N ALA A 238 7.97 5.90 19.33
CA ALA A 238 7.49 4.74 18.58
C ALA A 238 8.58 3.69 18.34
N TRP A 239 9.84 4.10 18.13
CA TRP A 239 10.97 3.18 18.05
C TRP A 239 11.29 2.51 19.38
N ARG A 240 11.26 3.27 20.49
CA ARG A 240 11.43 2.72 21.85
C ARG A 240 10.33 1.71 22.18
N HIS A 241 9.08 2.04 21.88
CA HIS A 241 7.95 1.12 22.02
C HIS A 241 8.17 -0.16 21.21
N GLN A 242 8.51 -0.05 19.92
CA GLN A 242 8.78 -1.22 19.09
C GLN A 242 9.95 -2.05 19.63
N ARG A 243 11.04 -1.43 20.09
CA ARG A 243 12.17 -2.16 20.70
C ARG A 243 11.73 -2.98 21.93
N ARG A 244 10.85 -2.43 22.77
CA ARG A 244 10.36 -3.08 24.00
C ARG A 244 9.31 -4.16 23.74
N HIS A 245 8.32 -3.87 22.90
CA HIS A 245 7.12 -4.69 22.76
C HIS A 245 7.11 -5.55 21.49
N GLU A 246 7.93 -5.19 20.51
CA GLU A 246 8.02 -5.87 19.20
C GLU A 246 9.48 -6.06 18.78
N PRO A 247 10.33 -6.67 19.64
CA PRO A 247 11.78 -6.73 19.44
C PRO A 247 12.17 -7.41 18.13
N GLU A 248 11.34 -8.33 17.62
CA GLU A 248 11.55 -8.98 16.33
C GLU A 248 11.40 -8.00 15.15
N LEU A 249 10.41 -7.11 15.17
CA LEU A 249 10.24 -6.07 14.16
C LEU A 249 11.33 -5.00 14.25
N PHE A 250 11.75 -4.66 15.47
CA PHE A 250 12.90 -3.77 15.69
C PHE A 250 14.18 -4.39 15.10
N ALA A 251 14.45 -5.66 15.39
CA ALA A 251 15.61 -6.38 14.85
C ALA A 251 15.56 -6.48 13.31
N GLN A 252 14.37 -6.65 12.72
CA GLN A 252 14.20 -6.59 11.26
C GLN A 252 14.56 -5.21 10.69
N SER A 253 14.15 -4.13 11.36
CA SER A 253 14.48 -2.77 10.97
C SER A 253 15.99 -2.49 11.04
N VAL A 254 16.67 -3.00 12.07
CA VAL A 254 18.14 -2.94 12.21
C VAL A 254 18.82 -3.65 11.04
N ARG A 255 18.42 -4.91 10.75
CA ARG A 255 18.99 -5.68 9.63
C ARG A 255 18.80 -4.97 8.28
N LEU A 256 17.67 -4.31 8.09
CA LEU A 256 17.40 -3.53 6.89
C LEU A 256 18.37 -2.34 6.77
N GLU A 257 18.57 -1.58 7.84
CA GLU A 257 19.52 -0.47 7.87
C GLU A 257 20.96 -0.95 7.56
N GLU A 258 21.39 -2.05 8.19
CA GLU A 258 22.69 -2.67 7.95
C GLU A 258 22.84 -3.11 6.49
N THR A 259 21.83 -3.80 5.92
CA THR A 259 21.83 -4.23 4.51
C THR A 259 21.96 -3.04 3.56
N ILE A 260 21.22 -1.96 3.84
CA ILE A 260 21.31 -0.73 3.05
C ILE A 260 22.73 -0.15 3.14
N ASN A 261 23.32 -0.08 4.33
CA ASN A 261 24.64 0.51 4.55
C ASN A 261 25.78 -0.35 4.00
N GLN A 262 25.71 -1.68 4.10
CA GLN A 262 26.66 -2.59 3.45
C GLN A 262 26.70 -2.37 1.94
N ARG A 263 25.53 -2.29 1.30
CA ARG A 263 25.41 -2.00 -0.14
C ARG A 263 25.96 -0.62 -0.49
N ARG A 264 25.71 0.40 0.35
CA ARG A 264 26.22 1.75 0.10
C ARG A 264 27.74 1.83 0.24
N ALA A 265 28.31 1.16 1.24
CA ALA A 265 29.75 1.06 1.43
C ALA A 265 30.43 0.39 0.22
N ALA A 266 29.86 -0.70 -0.30
CA ALA A 266 30.34 -1.36 -1.52
C ALA A 266 30.32 -0.44 -2.77
N LEU A 267 29.51 0.63 -2.75
CA LEU A 267 29.43 1.65 -3.80
C LEU A 267 30.23 2.92 -3.47
N GLY A 268 31.01 2.94 -2.38
CA GLY A 268 31.76 4.11 -1.93
C GLY A 268 30.88 5.30 -1.51
N ARG A 269 29.71 5.03 -0.95
CA ARG A 269 28.74 6.07 -0.50
C ARG A 269 28.61 6.10 1.01
N ASP A 270 28.39 7.29 1.56
CA ASP A 270 28.19 7.52 3.00
C ASP A 270 27.04 6.70 3.57
N ALA A 271 27.13 6.34 4.85
CA ALA A 271 26.04 5.65 5.55
C ALA A 271 24.76 6.51 5.67
N VAL A 272 23.65 5.82 5.88
CA VAL A 272 22.31 6.39 6.09
C VAL A 272 21.61 5.68 7.24
N TYR A 273 20.61 6.33 7.81
CA TYR A 273 20.01 5.93 9.08
C TYR A 273 18.49 6.01 9.04
N LEU A 274 17.81 5.19 9.83
CA LEU A 274 16.36 5.21 9.96
C LEU A 274 15.88 6.29 10.93
N THR A 275 16.76 6.82 11.79
CA THR A 275 16.42 7.87 12.77
C THR A 275 17.01 9.21 12.38
N ARG A 276 16.37 10.31 12.81
CA ARG A 276 16.83 11.68 12.57
C ARG A 276 18.22 11.99 13.17
N TYR A 277 18.69 11.17 14.10
CA TYR A 277 19.96 11.38 14.81
C TYR A 277 21.20 11.12 13.95
N GLY A 278 21.05 10.50 12.78
CA GLY A 278 22.19 10.28 11.88
C GLY A 278 23.21 9.26 12.43
N ILE A 279 22.74 8.33 13.26
CA ILE A 279 23.53 7.23 13.85
C ILE A 279 22.74 5.92 13.74
N PRO A 280 23.40 4.75 13.85
CA PRO A 280 22.75 3.45 13.73
C PRO A 280 21.54 3.30 14.66
N LEU A 281 20.49 2.62 14.20
CA LEU A 281 19.22 2.47 14.93
C LEU A 281 19.42 1.90 16.35
N THR A 282 20.33 0.95 16.51
CA THR A 282 20.67 0.33 17.81
C THR A 282 21.35 1.30 18.78
N GLN A 283 22.06 2.31 18.28
CA GLN A 283 22.68 3.36 19.09
C GLN A 283 21.70 4.50 19.36
N ALA A 284 20.86 4.85 18.38
CA ALA A 284 19.82 5.86 18.52
C ALA A 284 18.76 5.49 19.55
N ILE A 285 18.46 4.20 19.68
CA ILE A 285 17.42 3.65 20.54
C ILE A 285 18.07 2.57 21.39
N PRO A 286 18.87 2.91 22.43
CA PRO A 286 19.62 1.92 23.22
C PRO A 286 18.70 0.97 24.00
N ASP A 287 19.28 -0.11 24.53
CA ASP A 287 18.59 -0.97 25.49
C ASP A 287 18.60 -0.28 26.86
N GLU A 288 17.52 0.41 27.20
CA GLU A 288 17.36 1.00 28.52
C GLU A 288 16.56 0.01 29.39
N SER A 289 17.12 -0.35 30.55
CA SER A 289 16.35 -1.02 31.61
C SER A 289 15.20 -0.10 32.03
N PRO A 290 14.03 -0.62 32.45
CA PRO A 290 12.85 0.21 32.70
C PRO A 290 13.11 1.14 33.89
N GLY A 291 13.51 2.37 33.60
CA GLY A 291 13.58 3.49 34.54
C GLY A 291 12.32 4.33 34.39
N GLU A 292 11.70 4.65 35.52
CA GLU A 292 10.46 5.42 35.64
C GLU A 292 10.56 6.78 34.93
N GLY A 293 9.62 7.05 34.03
CA GLY A 293 9.37 8.39 33.50
C GLY A 293 9.69 8.63 32.02
N ASP A 294 9.06 7.89 31.12
CA ASP A 294 8.77 8.42 29.78
C ASP A 294 7.26 8.69 29.75
N ALA A 295 6.86 9.91 30.11
CA ALA A 295 5.53 10.39 29.76
C ALA A 295 5.45 10.40 28.22
N ASP A 296 4.45 9.73 27.68
CA ASP A 296 4.11 9.65 26.25
C ASP A 296 3.69 11.04 25.71
N GLU A 297 4.59 12.02 25.72
CA GLU A 297 4.31 13.40 25.25
C GLU A 297 4.53 13.59 23.74
N ASP A 298 4.76 12.52 22.97
CA ASP A 298 4.88 12.59 21.50
C ASP A 298 3.88 11.67 20.77
N GLU A 299 2.76 11.38 21.42
CA GLU A 299 1.57 10.75 20.78
C GLU A 299 0.77 11.78 19.98
N GLY A 300 1.40 12.39 18.98
CA GLY A 300 0.64 13.31 18.11
C GLY A 300 1.38 13.81 16.89
N ALA A 301 2.69 14.01 16.98
CA ALA A 301 3.45 14.56 15.87
C ALA A 301 4.19 13.44 15.11
N CYS A 302 3.72 13.14 13.89
CA CYS A 302 4.65 12.62 12.89
C CYS A 302 5.75 13.67 12.72
N ASP A 303 7.01 13.31 12.98
CA ASP A 303 8.22 14.18 12.97
C ASP A 303 8.51 14.85 11.60
N SER A 304 7.59 14.71 10.67
CA SER A 304 7.64 15.25 9.34
C SER A 304 6.28 15.81 8.91
N GLY A 305 5.14 15.37 9.47
CA GLY A 305 3.82 15.79 9.00
C GLY A 305 3.54 15.40 7.55
N TRP A 306 4.16 14.35 6.99
CA TRP A 306 4.04 14.04 5.55
C TRP A 306 3.25 12.77 5.21
N CYS A 307 2.63 12.07 6.15
CA CYS A 307 2.07 10.72 5.91
C CYS A 307 0.80 10.71 5.03
N MET A 308 0.92 10.94 3.72
CA MET A 308 -0.15 10.68 2.73
C MET A 308 -0.69 9.25 2.89
N THR A 309 -1.90 9.13 3.46
CA THR A 309 -2.77 7.95 3.40
C THR A 309 -3.33 7.79 2.00
#